data_AF-A0A415CV11-F1
#
_entry.id   AF-A0A415CV11-F1
#
_cell.length_a   1.000
_cell.length_b   1.000
_cell.length_c   1.000
_cell.angle_alpha   90.00
_cell.angle_beta   90.00
_cell.angle_gamma   90.00
#
_symmetry.space_group_name_H-M   'P 1'
#
loop_
_entity.id
_entity.type
_entity.pdbx_description
1 polymer ?
#
loop_
_entity_poly.entity_id
_entity_poly.type
_entity_poly.pdbx_seq_one_letter_code
_entity_poly.pdbx_strand_id
1 'polypeptide(L)'
;MPQNTTATQPRTVHTADRGKLDVRALVLLAILLAAGFILNFTVGKAISGISGGMISPEFIISAFCLTILVVRPNIGQALVIGLISAAVIQITTTSPFVDFAAEGIAAMLMAGIVNAAGKNGQVKPAVAIVATFVTTFVSGAIFMVIKMAMLGVVGELAAAMLPVVAMTAVFNAILVGALYLPIQKALKLN
;
A
#
# COMPACT_ATOMS: atom_id res chain seq x y z
N MET A 1 26.46 -16.18 -57.28
CA MET A 1 26.19 -16.37 -55.83
C MET A 1 25.55 -15.10 -55.32
N PRO A 2 24.27 -15.07 -54.90
CA PRO A 2 23.68 -13.84 -54.35
C PRO A 2 23.98 -13.75 -52.85
N GLN A 3 24.52 -12.61 -52.41
CA GLN A 3 24.71 -12.25 -51.01
C GLN A 3 23.35 -11.96 -50.37
N ASN A 4 23.01 -12.70 -49.33
CA ASN A 4 21.80 -12.51 -48.54
C ASN A 4 22.07 -11.44 -47.47
N THR A 5 21.74 -10.18 -47.78
CA THR A 5 21.87 -9.07 -46.83
C THR A 5 20.67 -9.06 -45.88
N THR A 6 20.79 -9.75 -44.74
CA THR A 6 19.80 -9.69 -43.66
C THR A 6 19.83 -8.30 -43.03
N ALA A 7 18.87 -7.45 -43.40
CA ALA A 7 18.68 -6.14 -42.79
C ALA A 7 18.43 -6.31 -41.29
N THR A 8 19.38 -5.85 -40.47
CA THR A 8 19.26 -5.86 -39.01
C THR A 8 18.28 -4.75 -38.60
N GLN A 9 17.02 -5.12 -38.38
CA GLN A 9 16.02 -4.19 -37.83
C GLN A 9 16.46 -3.72 -36.43
N PRO A 10 16.55 -2.41 -36.15
CA PRO A 10 16.94 -1.91 -34.84
C PRO A 10 15.91 -2.35 -33.79
N ARG A 11 16.37 -2.97 -32.70
CA ARG A 11 15.52 -3.35 -31.56
C ARG A 11 15.03 -2.07 -30.88
N THR A 12 13.76 -1.71 -31.07
CA THR A 12 13.10 -0.66 -30.29
C THR A 12 12.95 -1.13 -28.85
N VAL A 13 13.86 -0.68 -27.99
CA VAL A 13 13.73 -0.86 -26.55
C VAL A 13 12.71 0.16 -26.06
N HIS A 14 11.47 -0.27 -25.82
CA HIS A 14 10.52 0.55 -25.08
C HIS A 14 11.01 0.65 -23.63
N THR A 15 11.87 1.62 -23.34
CA THR A 15 12.10 2.06 -21.97
C THR A 15 10.80 2.69 -21.50
N ALA A 16 10.07 1.98 -20.64
CA ALA A 16 8.94 2.57 -19.93
C ALA A 16 9.47 3.77 -19.14
N ASP A 17 9.11 4.98 -19.58
CA ASP A 17 9.46 6.21 -18.88
C ASP A 17 8.72 6.23 -17.54
N ARG A 18 9.40 5.77 -16.49
CA ARG A 18 8.92 5.78 -15.11
C ARG A 18 9.40 7.03 -14.35
N GLY A 19 9.88 8.06 -15.07
CA GLY A 19 10.64 9.16 -14.52
C GLY A 19 9.86 10.17 -13.69
N LYS A 20 8.53 10.25 -13.84
CA LYS A 20 7.67 11.18 -13.07
C LYS A 20 6.41 10.50 -12.57
N LEU A 21 5.95 10.87 -11.38
CA LEU A 21 4.59 10.54 -10.94
C LEU A 21 3.65 11.24 -11.92
N ASP A 22 3.05 10.45 -12.82
CA ASP A 22 2.08 10.98 -13.79
C ASP A 22 0.95 11.67 -13.01
N VAL A 23 0.44 12.79 -13.54
CA VAL A 23 -0.69 13.52 -12.95
C VAL A 23 -1.86 12.57 -12.74
N ARG A 24 -2.05 11.61 -13.64
CA ARG A 24 -3.06 10.54 -13.49
C ARG A 24 -2.82 9.69 -12.24
N ALA A 25 -1.58 9.30 -11.96
CA ALA A 25 -1.24 8.53 -10.76
C ALA A 25 -1.48 9.32 -9.47
N LEU A 26 -1.16 10.63 -9.47
CA LEU A 26 -1.44 11.52 -8.35
C LEU A 26 -2.94 11.75 -8.15
N VAL A 27 -3.71 11.88 -9.23
CA VAL A 27 -5.17 11.99 -9.18
C VAL A 27 -5.80 10.69 -8.66
N LEU A 28 -5.32 9.53 -9.13
CA LEU A 28 -5.77 8.23 -8.63
C LEU A 28 -5.45 8.07 -7.14
N LEU A 29 -4.24 8.45 -6.72
CA LEU A 29 -3.86 8.49 -5.31
C LEU A 29 -4.84 9.36 -4.53
N ALA A 30 -5.10 10.60 -4.98
CA ALA A 30 -5.99 11.52 -4.29
C ALA A 30 -7.42 10.96 -4.14
N ILE A 31 -7.96 10.34 -5.19
CA ILE A 31 -9.31 9.74 -5.16
C ILE A 31 -9.35 8.53 -4.22
N LEU A 32 -8.40 7.61 -4.33
CA LEU A 32 -8.35 6.41 -3.48
C LEU A 32 -8.12 6.77 -2.01
N LEU A 33 -7.27 7.75 -1.75
CA LEU A 33 -6.98 8.25 -0.40
C LEU A 33 -8.18 8.99 0.18
N ALA A 34 -8.90 9.80 -0.61
CA ALA A 34 -10.16 10.43 -0.17
C ALA A 34 -11.23 9.38 0.17
N ALA A 35 -11.39 8.36 -0.67
CA ALA A 35 -12.31 7.25 -0.39
C ALA A 35 -11.90 6.48 0.87
N GLY A 36 -10.62 6.15 1.02
CA GLY A 36 -10.07 5.49 2.20
C GLY A 36 -10.29 6.33 3.47
N PHE A 37 -10.12 7.65 3.38
CA PHE A 37 -10.33 8.57 4.50
C PHE A 37 -11.80 8.64 4.93
N ILE A 38 -12.74 8.74 3.98
CA ILE A 38 -14.18 8.71 4.26
C ILE A 38 -14.56 7.38 4.93
N LEU A 39 -14.03 6.27 4.42
CA LEU A 39 -14.29 4.95 4.98
C LEU A 39 -13.70 4.80 6.39
N ASN A 40 -12.53 5.40 6.66
CA ASN A 40 -11.91 5.48 7.99
C ASN A 40 -12.81 6.18 9.00
N PHE A 41 -13.37 7.33 8.62
CA PHE A 41 -14.23 8.13 9.50
C PHE A 41 -15.63 7.55 9.69
N THR A 42 -16.14 6.81 8.72
CA THR A 42 -17.50 6.24 8.77
C THR A 42 -17.45 4.81 9.29
N VAL A 43 -16.95 3.89 8.48
CA VAL A 43 -16.91 2.45 8.77
C VAL A 43 -15.82 2.14 9.80
N GLY A 44 -14.66 2.78 9.71
CA GLY A 44 -13.54 2.56 10.64
C GLY A 44 -13.90 2.94 12.07
N LYS A 45 -14.45 4.14 12.25
CA LYS A 45 -14.93 4.58 13.57
C LYS A 45 -16.18 3.84 14.05
N ALA A 46 -17.06 3.40 13.16
CA ALA A 46 -18.18 2.56 13.55
C ALA A 46 -17.71 1.19 14.06
N ILE A 47 -16.78 0.54 13.36
CA ILE A 47 -16.18 -0.75 13.78
C ILE A 47 -15.35 -0.57 15.05
N SER A 48 -14.58 0.52 15.16
CA SER A 48 -13.86 0.87 16.38
C SER A 48 -14.81 1.14 17.54
N GLY A 49 -15.96 1.78 17.30
CA GLY A 49 -16.97 2.02 18.32
C GLY A 49 -17.63 0.73 18.82
N ILE A 50 -17.96 -0.18 17.90
CA ILE A 50 -18.60 -1.47 18.21
C ILE A 50 -17.60 -2.44 18.88
N SER A 51 -16.33 -2.38 18.51
CA SER A 51 -15.26 -3.21 19.09
C SER A 51 -14.64 -2.63 20.37
N GLY A 52 -15.19 -1.53 20.91
CA GLY A 52 -14.66 -0.87 22.11
C GLY A 52 -13.25 -0.29 21.94
N GLY A 53 -12.86 0.05 20.71
CA GLY A 53 -11.52 0.55 20.37
C GLY A 53 -10.49 -0.55 20.10
N MET A 54 -10.85 -1.83 20.23
CA MET A 54 -9.91 -2.94 20.00
C MET A 54 -9.54 -3.12 18.53
N ILE A 55 -10.43 -2.79 17.59
CA ILE A 55 -10.18 -2.91 16.15
C ILE A 55 -10.50 -1.56 15.51
N SER A 56 -9.45 -0.80 15.21
CA SER A 56 -9.54 0.39 14.35
C SER A 56 -9.04 0.02 12.95
N PRO A 57 -9.92 -0.26 11.99
CA PRO A 57 -9.50 -0.55 10.63
C PRO A 57 -8.96 0.73 10.01
N GLU A 58 -7.67 0.73 9.67
CA GLU A 58 -7.02 1.84 8.95
C GLU A 58 -7.26 1.69 7.44
N PHE A 59 -8.38 2.23 6.95
CA PHE A 59 -8.74 2.20 5.53
C PHE A 59 -7.78 3.02 4.65
N ILE A 60 -7.03 3.95 5.26
CA ILE A 60 -5.98 4.71 4.59
C ILE A 60 -4.85 3.79 4.13
N ILE A 61 -4.54 2.73 4.91
CA ILE A 61 -3.51 1.74 4.56
C ILE A 61 -3.90 0.97 3.30
N SER A 62 -5.15 0.53 3.25
CA SER A 62 -5.70 -0.16 2.09
C SER A 62 -5.66 0.73 0.84
N ALA A 63 -5.99 2.02 0.98
CA ALA A 63 -6.01 2.97 -0.13
C ALA A 63 -4.62 3.18 -0.77
N PHE A 64 -3.57 3.34 0.04
CA PHE A 64 -2.22 3.52 -0.53
C PHE A 64 -1.68 2.21 -1.11
N CYS A 65 -1.94 1.05 -0.47
CA CYS A 65 -1.57 -0.26 -1.01
C CYS A 65 -2.16 -0.48 -2.41
N LEU A 66 -3.45 -0.13 -2.55
CA LEU A 66 -4.20 -0.22 -3.80
C LEU A 66 -3.67 0.76 -4.86
N THR A 67 -3.28 1.96 -4.43
CA THR A 67 -2.62 2.93 -5.32
C THR A 67 -1.29 2.39 -5.84
N ILE A 68 -0.46 1.78 -4.97
CA ILE A 68 0.82 1.19 -5.37
C ILE A 68 0.60 0.00 -6.33
N LEU A 69 -0.41 -0.83 -6.09
CA LEU A 69 -0.79 -1.93 -6.99
C LEU A 69 -1.17 -1.46 -8.39
N VAL A 70 -1.91 -0.36 -8.46
CA VAL A 70 -2.43 0.23 -9.71
C VAL A 70 -1.35 0.99 -10.46
N VAL A 71 -0.63 1.88 -9.77
CA VAL A 71 0.34 2.80 -10.37
C VAL A 71 1.68 2.12 -10.65
N ARG A 72 2.04 1.10 -9.86
CA ARG A 72 3.37 0.46 -9.87
C ARG A 72 4.51 1.48 -9.83
N PRO A 73 4.53 2.34 -8.79
CA PRO A 73 5.55 3.37 -8.66
C PRO A 73 6.93 2.74 -8.46
N ASN A 74 7.98 3.51 -8.76
CA ASN A 74 9.32 3.15 -8.28
C ASN A 74 9.41 3.29 -6.75
N ILE A 75 10.47 2.77 -6.13
CA ILE A 75 10.60 2.77 -4.66
C ILE A 75 10.56 4.19 -4.07
N GLY A 76 11.18 5.18 -4.73
CA GLY A 76 11.15 6.58 -4.28
C GLY A 76 9.76 7.23 -4.40
N GLN A 77 9.03 6.95 -5.47
CA GLN A 77 7.65 7.41 -5.65
C GLN A 77 6.71 6.72 -4.65
N ALA A 78 6.96 5.45 -4.34
CA ALA A 78 6.21 4.72 -3.33
C ALA A 78 6.45 5.31 -1.93
N LEU A 79 7.68 5.70 -1.62
CA LEU A 79 7.99 6.43 -0.39
C LEU A 79 7.18 7.73 -0.32
N VAL A 80 7.13 8.52 -1.38
CA VAL A 80 6.32 9.76 -1.41
C VAL A 80 4.83 9.47 -1.18
N ILE A 81 4.28 8.44 -1.85
CA ILE A 81 2.90 7.99 -1.63
C ILE A 81 2.67 7.61 -0.15
N GLY A 82 3.58 6.82 0.43
CA GLY A 82 3.53 6.42 1.83
C GLY A 82 3.60 7.61 2.79
N LEU A 83 4.46 8.58 2.54
CA LEU A 83 4.58 9.80 3.37
C LEU A 83 3.33 10.69 3.26
N ILE A 84 2.72 10.80 2.07
CA ILE A 84 1.44 11.52 1.90
C ILE A 84 0.35 10.82 2.71
N SER A 85 0.24 9.49 2.60
CA SER A 85 -0.71 8.71 3.41
C SER A 85 -0.45 8.83 4.91
N ALA A 86 0.81 8.79 5.34
CA ALA A 86 1.18 9.00 6.73
C ALA A 86 0.77 10.39 7.23
N ALA A 87 0.93 11.44 6.42
CA ALA A 87 0.48 12.77 6.77
C ALA A 87 -1.05 12.86 6.94
N VAL A 88 -1.82 12.04 6.24
CA VAL A 88 -3.28 11.97 6.42
C VAL A 88 -3.64 11.12 7.65
N ILE A 89 -2.98 9.99 7.87
CA ILE A 89 -3.12 9.19 9.11
C ILE A 89 -2.77 10.04 10.35
N GLN A 90 -1.79 10.93 10.20
CA GLN A 90 -1.32 11.84 11.24
C GLN A 90 -2.43 12.74 11.81
N ILE A 91 -3.43 13.08 10.99
CA ILE A 91 -4.57 13.92 11.37
C ILE A 91 -5.54 13.14 12.28
N THR A 92 -5.58 11.82 12.14
CA THR A 92 -6.53 10.95 12.85
C THR A 92 -5.90 10.17 14.00
N THR A 93 -4.59 9.97 13.98
CA THR A 93 -3.82 9.21 14.97
C THR A 93 -3.49 10.05 16.21
N THR A 94 -3.26 9.36 17.33
CA THR A 94 -2.81 9.96 18.60
C THR A 94 -1.31 9.82 18.82
N SER A 95 -0.57 9.12 17.93
CA SER A 95 0.88 8.86 18.06
C SER A 95 1.67 9.56 16.95
N PRO A 96 2.02 10.85 17.11
CA PRO A 96 2.65 11.61 16.05
C PRO A 96 4.05 11.14 15.67
N PHE A 97 4.36 11.26 14.38
CA PHE A 97 5.61 10.92 13.70
C PHE A 97 5.93 9.43 13.53
N VAL A 98 5.37 8.54 14.34
CA VAL A 98 5.63 7.08 14.22
C VAL A 98 5.11 6.53 12.90
N ASP A 99 3.93 7.00 12.47
CA ASP A 99 3.27 6.57 11.23
C ASP A 99 4.09 6.93 9.98
N PHE A 100 4.88 8.01 10.00
CA PHE A 100 5.75 8.35 8.87
C PHE A 100 6.83 7.31 8.62
N ALA A 101 7.43 6.77 9.68
CA ALA A 101 8.44 5.73 9.57
C ALA A 101 7.81 4.40 9.15
N ALA A 102 6.71 4.00 9.82
CA ALA A 102 6.01 2.76 9.54
C ALA A 102 5.48 2.70 8.09
N GLU A 103 4.71 3.71 7.69
CA GLU A 103 4.06 3.76 6.38
C GLU A 103 5.04 4.04 5.25
N GLY A 104 6.09 4.82 5.49
CA GLY A 104 7.16 5.03 4.52
C GLY A 104 7.88 3.73 4.16
N ILE A 105 8.25 2.93 5.16
CA ILE A 105 8.91 1.63 4.95
C ILE A 105 7.94 0.64 4.30
N ALA A 106 6.69 0.60 4.78
CA ALA A 106 5.65 -0.26 4.24
C ALA A 106 5.37 0.03 2.75
N ALA A 107 5.28 1.30 2.36
CA ALA A 107 5.06 1.67 0.96
C ALA A 107 6.23 1.26 0.06
N MET A 108 7.47 1.42 0.52
CA MET A 108 8.64 0.91 -0.20
C MET A 108 8.62 -0.61 -0.35
N LEU A 109 8.25 -1.33 0.71
CA LEU A 109 8.11 -2.79 0.69
C LEU A 109 7.03 -3.23 -0.31
N MET A 110 5.85 -2.61 -0.26
CA MET A 110 4.74 -2.87 -1.18
C MET A 110 5.17 -2.67 -2.63
N ALA A 111 5.84 -1.56 -2.93
CA ALA A 111 6.34 -1.30 -4.26
C ALA A 111 7.41 -2.32 -4.68
N GLY A 112 8.27 -2.78 -3.77
CA GLY A 112 9.21 -3.86 -4.05
C GLY A 112 8.49 -5.16 -4.47
N ILE A 113 7.50 -5.59 -3.68
CA ILE A 113 6.73 -6.81 -3.94
C ILE A 113 5.95 -6.68 -5.26
N VAL A 114 5.25 -5.57 -5.46
CA VAL A 114 4.42 -5.31 -6.65
C VAL A 114 5.27 -5.21 -7.91
N ASN A 115 6.41 -4.52 -7.86
CA ASN A 115 7.30 -4.43 -9.01
C ASN A 115 7.94 -5.78 -9.35
N ALA A 116 8.29 -6.60 -8.35
CA ALA A 116 8.83 -7.94 -8.57
C ALA A 116 7.78 -8.86 -9.19
N ALA A 117 6.55 -8.85 -8.66
CA ALA A 117 5.46 -9.70 -9.14
C ALA A 117 4.88 -9.24 -10.49
N GLY A 118 4.92 -7.94 -10.77
CA GLY A 118 4.45 -7.33 -12.02
C GLY A 118 5.41 -7.47 -13.21
N LYS A 119 6.59 -8.08 -13.03
CA LYS A 119 7.58 -8.28 -14.12
C LYS A 119 7.04 -9.09 -15.30
N ASN A 120 6.09 -9.98 -15.07
CA ASN A 120 5.52 -10.88 -16.08
C ASN A 120 4.13 -10.43 -16.59
N GLY A 121 3.74 -9.17 -16.36
CA GLY A 121 2.43 -8.64 -16.75
C GLY A 121 1.63 -8.15 -15.56
N GLN A 122 0.37 -8.58 -15.43
CA GLN A 122 -0.52 -8.12 -14.36
C GLN A 122 -0.24 -8.79 -13.02
N VAL A 123 -0.37 -8.02 -11.93
CA VAL A 123 -0.30 -8.58 -10.57
C VAL A 123 -1.55 -9.42 -10.34
N LYS A 124 -1.37 -10.70 -10.03
CA LYS A 124 -2.49 -11.61 -9.73
C LYS A 124 -3.20 -11.13 -8.46
N PRO A 125 -4.53 -11.28 -8.34
CA PRO A 125 -5.26 -10.92 -7.12
C PRO A 125 -4.70 -11.56 -5.85
N ALA A 126 -4.25 -12.82 -5.94
CA ALA A 126 -3.60 -13.51 -4.83
C ALA A 126 -2.32 -12.77 -4.35
N VAL A 127 -1.54 -12.23 -5.28
CA VAL A 127 -0.35 -11.43 -4.93
C VAL A 127 -0.76 -10.09 -4.33
N ALA A 128 -1.81 -9.45 -4.84
CA ALA A 128 -2.32 -8.20 -4.26
C ALA A 128 -2.73 -8.39 -2.78
N ILE A 129 -3.42 -9.50 -2.48
CA ILE A 129 -3.82 -9.87 -1.11
C ILE A 129 -2.59 -10.10 -0.24
N VAL A 130 -1.66 -10.97 -0.67
CA VAL A 130 -0.46 -11.30 0.12
C VAL A 130 0.45 -10.08 0.30
N ALA A 131 0.66 -9.28 -0.74
CA ALA A 131 1.47 -8.07 -0.68
C ALA A 131 0.87 -7.05 0.30
N THR A 132 -0.46 -6.87 0.27
CA THR A 132 -1.16 -5.97 1.20
C THR A 132 -1.09 -6.49 2.63
N PHE A 133 -1.29 -7.79 2.84
CA PHE A 133 -1.17 -8.42 4.16
C PHE A 133 0.23 -8.17 4.75
N VAL A 134 1.27 -8.54 4.01
CA VAL A 134 2.67 -8.39 4.44
C VAL A 134 2.99 -6.93 4.70
N THR A 135 2.58 -6.03 3.81
CA THR A 135 2.80 -4.59 3.97
C THR A 135 2.12 -4.03 5.22
N THR A 136 0.85 -4.37 5.43
CA THR A 136 0.09 -3.89 6.59
C THR A 136 0.65 -4.46 7.89
N PHE A 137 1.01 -5.75 7.89
CA PHE A 137 1.59 -6.41 9.05
C PHE A 137 2.95 -5.81 9.41
N VAL A 138 3.82 -5.57 8.42
CA VAL A 138 5.13 -4.94 8.64
C VAL A 138 4.96 -3.49 9.11
N SER A 139 4.04 -2.71 8.54
CA SER A 139 3.75 -1.34 9.04
C SER A 139 3.33 -1.38 10.50
N GLY A 140 2.36 -2.23 10.85
CA GLY A 140 1.89 -2.37 12.23
C GLY A 140 2.96 -2.89 13.19
N ALA A 141 3.84 -3.79 12.73
CA ALA A 141 4.96 -4.27 13.53
C ALA A 141 6.00 -3.16 13.79
N ILE A 142 6.34 -2.35 12.78
CA ILE A 142 7.24 -1.20 12.94
C ILE A 142 6.64 -0.19 13.92
N PHE A 143 5.36 0.14 13.75
CA PHE A 143 4.62 1.01 14.66
C PHE A 143 4.66 0.49 16.10
N MET A 144 4.39 -0.82 16.29
CA MET A 144 4.42 -1.46 17.60
C MET A 144 5.81 -1.38 18.24
N VAL A 145 6.87 -1.70 17.50
CA VAL A 145 8.25 -1.66 18.00
C VAL A 145 8.63 -0.26 18.45
N ILE A 146 8.32 0.76 17.64
CA ILE A 146 8.62 2.15 17.99
C ILE A 146 7.81 2.59 19.21
N LYS A 147 6.52 2.26 19.27
CA LYS A 147 5.65 2.62 20.39
C LYS A 147 6.08 1.94 21.70
N MET A 148 6.52 0.68 21.64
CA MET A 148 7.08 -0.03 22.79
C MET A 148 8.38 0.61 23.29
N ALA A 149 9.26 1.03 22.37
CA ALA A 149 10.49 1.73 22.73
C ALA A 149 10.21 3.09 23.39
N MET A 150 9.17 3.81 22.95
CA MET A 150 8.76 5.09 23.54
C MET A 150 8.14 4.94 24.94
N LEU A 151 7.36 3.88 25.17
CA LEU A 151 6.61 3.67 26.42
C LEU A 151 7.37 2.84 27.46
N GLY A 152 8.47 2.18 27.08
CA GLY A 152 9.26 1.34 27.99
C GLY A 152 8.57 0.04 28.44
N VAL A 153 7.40 -0.28 27.87
CA VAL A 153 6.61 -1.48 28.19
C VAL A 153 6.52 -2.37 26.95
N VAL A 154 7.19 -3.53 26.98
CA VAL A 154 7.35 -4.43 25.82
C VAL A 154 6.42 -5.64 25.86
N GLY A 155 6.26 -6.31 27.01
CA GLY A 155 5.53 -7.59 27.08
C GLY A 155 4.01 -7.45 26.94
N GLU A 156 3.41 -6.59 27.75
CA GLU A 156 1.96 -6.43 27.83
C GLU A 156 1.42 -5.65 26.61
N LEU A 157 2.16 -4.65 26.15
CA LEU A 157 1.81 -3.87 24.97
C LEU A 157 1.88 -4.74 23.69
N ALA A 158 2.89 -5.62 23.58
CA ALA A 158 2.98 -6.56 22.46
C ALA A 158 1.82 -7.55 22.45
N ALA A 159 1.47 -8.11 23.62
CA ALA A 159 0.36 -9.05 23.74
C ALA A 159 -1.00 -8.44 23.35
N ALA A 160 -1.19 -7.14 23.62
CA ALA A 160 -2.39 -6.41 23.25
C ALA A 160 -2.40 -5.94 21.79
N MET A 161 -1.27 -5.47 21.26
CA MET A 161 -1.21 -4.86 19.92
C MET A 161 -1.02 -5.88 18.80
N LEU A 162 -0.32 -6.99 19.03
CA LEU A 162 -0.04 -7.99 18.00
C LEU A 162 -1.32 -8.61 17.39
N PRO A 163 -2.34 -9.02 18.19
CA PRO A 163 -3.61 -9.50 17.63
C PRO A 163 -4.32 -8.44 16.81
N VAL A 164 -4.29 -7.18 17.24
CA VAL A 164 -4.92 -6.05 16.53
C VAL A 164 -4.23 -5.82 15.19
N VAL A 165 -2.89 -5.77 15.17
CA VAL A 165 -2.10 -5.63 13.93
C VAL A 165 -2.38 -6.79 12.97
N ALA A 166 -2.41 -8.02 13.48
CA ALA A 166 -2.69 -9.20 12.66
C ALA A 166 -4.11 -9.15 12.07
N MET A 167 -5.13 -8.82 12.87
CA MET A 167 -6.51 -8.70 12.40
C MET A 167 -6.66 -7.58 11.37
N THR A 168 -6.06 -6.42 11.61
CA THR A 168 -6.07 -5.29 10.66
C THR A 168 -5.38 -5.68 9.35
N ALA A 169 -4.26 -6.41 9.40
CA ALA A 169 -3.59 -6.90 8.20
C ALA A 169 -4.46 -7.86 7.38
N VAL A 170 -5.15 -8.79 8.03
CA VAL A 170 -6.09 -9.70 7.36
C VAL A 170 -7.23 -8.91 6.73
N PHE A 171 -7.84 -7.97 7.46
CA PHE A 171 -8.93 -7.15 6.96
C PHE A 171 -8.52 -6.33 5.73
N ASN A 172 -7.39 -5.63 5.80
CA ASN A 172 -6.88 -4.82 4.69
C ASN A 172 -6.54 -5.69 3.47
N ALA A 173 -5.99 -6.89 3.68
CA ALA A 173 -5.69 -7.82 2.61
C ALA A 173 -6.96 -8.29 1.88
N ILE A 174 -8.03 -8.60 2.63
CA ILE A 174 -9.33 -8.97 2.06
C ILE A 174 -9.95 -7.78 1.32
N LEU A 175 -9.93 -6.60 1.94
CA LEU A 175 -10.49 -5.38 1.36
C LEU A 175 -9.80 -5.03 0.03
N VAL A 176 -8.48 -5.02 0.00
CA VAL A 176 -7.70 -4.77 -1.22
C VAL A 176 -7.92 -5.89 -2.24
N GLY A 177 -7.98 -7.16 -1.81
CA GLY A 177 -8.31 -8.28 -2.70
C GLY A 177 -9.65 -8.09 -3.41
N ALA A 178 -10.67 -7.66 -2.67
CA ALA A 178 -12.01 -7.40 -3.20
C ALA A 178 -12.06 -6.16 -4.11
N LEU A 179 -11.34 -5.08 -3.76
CA LEU A 179 -11.33 -3.81 -4.49
C LEU A 179 -10.38 -3.78 -5.69
N TYR A 180 -9.35 -4.62 -5.71
CA TYR A 180 -8.34 -4.62 -6.76
C TYR A 180 -8.97 -4.95 -8.12
N LEU A 181 -9.82 -5.99 -8.18
CA LEU A 181 -10.51 -6.39 -9.41
C LEU A 181 -11.43 -5.30 -10.00
N PRO A 182 -12.36 -4.68 -9.25
CA PRO A 182 -13.23 -3.63 -9.79
C PRO A 182 -12.43 -2.39 -10.21
N ILE A 183 -11.38 -2.01 -9.48
CA ILE A 183 -10.54 -0.87 -9.86
C ILE A 183 -9.75 -1.17 -11.13
N GLN A 184 -9.21 -2.38 -11.26
CA GLN A 184 -8.50 -2.81 -12.46
C GLN A 184 -9.41 -2.72 -13.70
N LYS A 185 -10.68 -3.16 -13.57
CA LYS A 185 -11.70 -3.03 -14.62
C LYS A 185 -12.07 -1.57 -14.91
N ALA A 186 -12.31 -0.77 -13.87
CA ALA A 186 -12.69 0.64 -14.01
C ALA A 186 -11.60 1.46 -14.71
N LEU A 187 -10.33 1.15 -14.42
CA LEU A 187 -9.17 1.82 -15.00
C LEU A 187 -8.70 1.22 -16.33
N LYS A 188 -9.41 0.21 -16.87
CA LYS A 188 -9.06 -0.50 -18.12
C LYS A 188 -7.62 -1.01 -18.15
N LEU A 189 -7.13 -1.45 -17.00
CA LEU A 189 -5.82 -2.10 -16.89
C LEU A 189 -6.03 -3.55 -17.37
N ASN A 190 -5.96 -3.76 -18.69
CA ASN A 190 -6.02 -5.08 -19.33
C ASN A 190 -4.65 -5.73 -19.49
#